data_AF-I3W3Q0-F1
#
_entry.id   AF-I3W3Q0-F1
#
_cell.length_a   1.000
_cell.length_b   1.000
_cell.length_c   1.000
_cell.angle_alpha   90.00
_cell.angle_beta   90.00
_cell.angle_gamma   90.00
#
_symmetry.space_group_name_H-M   'P 1'
#
loop_
_entity.id
_entity.type
_entity.pdbx_description
1 polymer ?
#
loop_
_entity_poly.entity_id
_entity_poly.type
_entity_poly.pdbx_seq_one_letter_code
_entity_poly.pdbx_strand_id
1 'polypeptide(L)'
;MKFRRQERYSYHWTPAKEAAYLRKPQRVQNKLAARYPLIADQLTTPQSTLEAEKQRREEMSHKSEMNMRNFRANQWRQARKLYFSCDTNTREIVKKAWQDGVYPADPTYLIYVIEKHNGDYQRRCDFYAEQDRIRREETARIYNARENQIDLFKRTR
;
A
#
# COMPACT_ATOMS: atom_id res chain seq x y z
N MET A 1 8.82 22.13 -13.26
CA MET A 1 9.06 20.79 -12.67
C MET A 1 8.68 19.74 -13.70
N LYS A 2 9.48 18.68 -13.86
CA LYS A 2 9.23 17.57 -14.79
C LYS A 2 8.04 16.72 -14.33
N PHE A 3 7.02 16.55 -15.16
CA PHE A 3 5.91 15.63 -14.91
C PHE A 3 5.57 14.88 -16.18
N ARG A 4 5.26 13.59 -16.05
CA ARG A 4 4.74 12.79 -17.17
C ARG A 4 3.23 12.79 -17.13
N ARG A 5 2.61 12.96 -18.29
CA ARG A 5 1.17 12.78 -18.45
C ARG A 5 0.83 11.32 -18.21
N GLN A 6 -0.19 11.08 -17.38
CA GLN A 6 -0.71 9.74 -17.16
C GLN A 6 -1.44 9.24 -18.42
N GLU A 7 -1.06 8.05 -18.89
CA GLU A 7 -1.78 7.34 -19.94
C GLU A 7 -3.16 6.88 -19.49
N ARG A 8 -4.11 6.88 -20.41
CA ARG A 8 -5.48 6.41 -20.19
C ARG A 8 -5.62 5.04 -20.82
N TYR A 9 -6.18 4.10 -20.07
CA TYR A 9 -6.42 2.73 -20.55
C TYR A 9 -7.91 2.43 -20.47
N SER A 10 -8.48 1.95 -21.56
CA SER A 10 -9.84 1.43 -21.60
C SER A 10 -9.87 -0.04 -21.20
N TYR A 11 -10.86 -0.42 -20.40
CA TYR A 11 -11.08 -1.83 -20.09
C TYR A 11 -11.70 -2.54 -21.28
N HIS A 12 -11.14 -3.68 -21.65
CA HIS A 12 -11.70 -4.53 -22.70
C HIS A 12 -11.94 -5.94 -22.16
N TRP A 13 -13.17 -6.43 -22.30
CA TRP A 13 -13.50 -7.82 -22.06
C TRP A 13 -13.00 -8.66 -23.24
N THR A 14 -12.09 -9.60 -22.98
CA THR A 14 -11.48 -10.42 -24.04
C THR A 14 -12.01 -11.85 -24.00
N PRO A 15 -11.96 -12.60 -25.11
CA PRO A 15 -12.35 -14.02 -25.12
C PRO A 15 -11.60 -14.86 -24.07
N ALA A 16 -10.33 -14.54 -23.81
CA ALA A 16 -9.56 -15.19 -22.76
C ALA A 16 -10.10 -14.93 -21.35
N LYS A 17 -10.55 -13.70 -21.05
CA LYS A 17 -11.20 -13.35 -19.77
C LYS A 17 -12.53 -14.08 -19.61
N GLU A 18 -13.29 -14.16 -20.70
CA GLU A 18 -14.55 -14.89 -20.74
C GLU A 18 -14.36 -16.37 -20.43
N ALA A 19 -13.48 -17.05 -21.18
CA ALA A 19 -13.18 -18.46 -20.95
C ALA A 19 -12.64 -18.72 -19.53
N ALA A 20 -11.86 -17.80 -18.96
CA ALA A 20 -11.37 -17.90 -17.59
C ALA A 20 -12.47 -17.72 -16.54
N TYR A 21 -13.49 -16.90 -16.83
CA TYR A 21 -14.67 -16.70 -15.99
C TYR A 21 -15.58 -17.93 -16.04
N LEU A 22 -15.87 -18.47 -17.22
CA LEU A 22 -16.70 -19.67 -17.37
C LEU A 22 -16.08 -20.90 -16.68
N ARG A 23 -14.74 -21.01 -16.67
CA ARG A 23 -14.01 -22.08 -15.95
C ARG A 23 -13.90 -21.85 -14.43
N LYS A 24 -14.35 -20.70 -13.91
CA LYS A 24 -14.18 -20.34 -12.50
C LYS A 24 -14.89 -21.31 -11.53
N PRO A 25 -16.14 -21.73 -11.74
CA PRO A 25 -16.82 -22.66 -10.82
C PRO A 25 -16.05 -23.96 -10.65
N GLN A 26 -15.68 -24.60 -11.76
CA GLN A 26 -14.92 -25.84 -11.71
C GLN A 26 -13.59 -25.67 -10.97
N ARG A 27 -12.87 -24.57 -11.25
CA ARG A 27 -11.59 -24.27 -10.58
C ARG A 27 -11.78 -24.04 -9.07
N VAL A 28 -12.86 -23.38 -8.67
CA VAL A 28 -13.19 -23.17 -7.25
C VAL A 28 -13.55 -24.50 -6.59
N GLN A 29 -14.40 -25.31 -7.23
CA GLN A 29 -14.80 -26.61 -6.69
C GLN A 29 -13.61 -27.56 -6.54
N ASN A 30 -12.72 -27.66 -7.53
CA ASN A 30 -11.50 -28.46 -7.42
C ASN A 30 -10.62 -28.01 -6.23
N LYS A 31 -10.54 -26.70 -5.99
CA LYS A 31 -9.78 -26.15 -4.85
C LYS A 31 -10.44 -26.46 -3.51
N LEU A 32 -11.77 -26.45 -3.45
CA LEU A 32 -12.54 -26.80 -2.26
C LEU A 32 -12.41 -28.29 -1.95
N ALA A 33 -12.59 -29.17 -2.94
CA ALA A 33 -12.42 -30.61 -2.79
C ALA A 33 -11.03 -30.99 -2.27
N ALA A 34 -9.97 -30.33 -2.77
CA ALA A 34 -8.60 -30.56 -2.30
C ALA A 34 -8.35 -30.08 -0.86
N ARG A 35 -9.02 -29.01 -0.42
CA ARG A 35 -8.77 -28.38 0.89
C ARG A 35 -9.70 -28.86 2.00
N TYR A 36 -10.95 -29.15 1.64
CA TYR A 36 -12.05 -29.46 2.54
C TYR A 36 -12.83 -30.68 2.03
N PRO A 37 -12.18 -31.85 1.89
CA PRO A 37 -12.76 -33.00 1.19
C PRO A 37 -14.08 -33.49 1.80
N LEU A 38 -14.27 -33.33 3.11
CA LEU A 38 -15.48 -33.79 3.81
C LEU A 38 -16.70 -32.88 3.64
N ILE A 39 -16.49 -31.61 3.27
CA ILE A 39 -17.56 -30.60 3.23
C ILE A 39 -17.60 -29.80 1.91
N ALA A 40 -16.75 -30.12 0.94
CA ALA A 40 -16.64 -29.36 -0.32
C ALA A 40 -17.98 -29.24 -1.05
N ASP A 41 -18.76 -30.32 -1.08
CA ASP A 41 -20.07 -30.37 -1.74
C ASP A 41 -21.13 -29.48 -1.06
N GLN A 42 -20.90 -29.12 0.21
CA GLN A 42 -21.76 -28.20 0.96
C GLN A 42 -21.35 -26.73 0.77
N LEU A 43 -20.14 -26.48 0.24
CA LEU A 43 -19.58 -25.14 0.05
C LEU A 43 -19.93 -24.60 -1.36
N THR A 44 -21.13 -24.04 -1.49
CA THR A 44 -21.55 -23.41 -2.76
C THR A 44 -20.94 -22.02 -2.89
N THR A 45 -20.28 -21.74 -4.02
CA THR A 45 -19.87 -20.37 -4.38
C THR A 45 -20.78 -19.84 -5.48
N PRO A 46 -21.70 -18.90 -5.19
CA PRO A 46 -22.57 -18.34 -6.22
C PRO A 46 -21.73 -17.62 -7.29
N GLN A 47 -22.06 -17.84 -8.55
CA GLN A 47 -21.48 -17.12 -9.69
C GLN A 47 -22.56 -16.23 -10.30
N SER A 48 -22.25 -14.96 -10.54
CA SER A 48 -23.12 -14.04 -11.25
C SER A 48 -23.22 -14.42 -12.73
N THR A 49 -24.23 -13.89 -13.43
CA THR A 49 -24.31 -14.04 -14.89
C THR A 49 -23.07 -13.42 -15.55
N LEU A 50 -22.76 -13.88 -16.77
CA LEU A 50 -21.63 -13.38 -17.54
C LEU A 50 -21.74 -11.87 -17.78
N GLU A 51 -22.93 -11.40 -18.19
CA GLU A 51 -23.17 -9.98 -18.46
C GLU A 51 -23.06 -9.13 -17.19
N ALA A 52 -23.58 -9.60 -16.06
CA ALA A 52 -23.41 -8.90 -14.79
C ALA A 52 -21.93 -8.78 -14.38
N GLU A 53 -21.11 -9.81 -14.59
CA GLU A 53 -19.68 -9.71 -14.31
C GLU A 53 -18.95 -8.79 -15.29
N LYS A 54 -19.30 -8.81 -16.59
CA LYS A 54 -18.73 -7.90 -17.60
C LYS A 54 -18.96 -6.45 -17.19
N GLN A 55 -20.21 -6.09 -16.91
CA GLN A 55 -20.58 -4.75 -16.44
C GLN A 55 -19.85 -4.38 -15.14
N ARG A 56 -19.87 -5.27 -14.14
CA ARG A 56 -19.18 -5.02 -12.86
C ARG A 56 -17.69 -4.74 -13.07
N ARG A 57 -17.03 -5.44 -14.00
CA ARG A 57 -15.59 -5.28 -14.26
C ARG A 57 -15.25 -3.99 -14.96
N GLU A 58 -16.09 -3.57 -15.89
CA GLU A 58 -15.98 -2.27 -16.55
C GLU A 58 -16.17 -1.13 -15.54
N GLU A 59 -17.24 -1.17 -14.73
CA GLU A 59 -17.50 -0.19 -13.66
C GLU A 59 -16.35 -0.12 -12.65
N MET A 60 -15.82 -1.27 -12.22
CA MET A 60 -14.66 -1.32 -11.33
C MET A 60 -13.42 -0.69 -11.97
N SER A 61 -13.20 -0.89 -13.27
CA SER A 61 -12.08 -0.27 -13.98
C SER A 61 -12.21 1.25 -14.02
N HIS A 62 -13.39 1.77 -14.37
CA HIS A 62 -13.66 3.22 -14.36
C HIS A 62 -13.48 3.83 -12.97
N LYS A 63 -14.03 3.17 -11.94
CA LYS A 63 -13.90 3.61 -10.55
C LYS A 63 -12.44 3.61 -10.10
N SER A 64 -11.68 2.58 -10.46
CA SER A 64 -10.24 2.49 -10.15
C SER A 64 -9.45 3.64 -10.79
N GLU A 65 -9.69 3.91 -12.08
CA GLU A 65 -9.04 5.02 -12.78
C GLU A 65 -9.38 6.37 -12.14
N MET A 66 -10.67 6.61 -11.84
CA MET A 66 -11.12 7.84 -11.17
C MET A 66 -10.45 7.99 -9.79
N ASN A 67 -10.41 6.93 -8.99
CA ASN A 67 -9.77 6.94 -7.68
C ASN A 67 -8.28 7.27 -7.79
N MET A 68 -7.56 6.68 -8.73
CA MET A 68 -6.14 6.94 -8.94
C MET A 68 -5.89 8.39 -9.41
N ARG A 69 -6.76 8.94 -10.25
CA ARG A 69 -6.71 10.34 -10.67
C ARG A 69 -6.94 11.29 -9.48
N ASN A 70 -7.94 11.01 -8.66
CA ASN A 70 -8.24 11.80 -7.46
C ASN A 70 -7.08 11.73 -6.46
N PHE A 71 -6.53 10.54 -6.22
CA PHE A 71 -5.35 10.35 -5.40
C PHE A 71 -4.18 11.20 -5.89
N ARG A 72 -3.78 11.09 -7.17
CA ARG A 72 -2.68 11.89 -7.72
C ARG A 72 -2.92 13.39 -7.68
N ALA A 73 -4.16 13.84 -7.90
CA ALA A 73 -4.52 15.25 -7.77
C ALA A 73 -4.38 15.74 -6.32
N ASN A 74 -4.77 14.92 -5.34
CA ASN A 74 -4.56 15.22 -3.93
C ASN A 74 -3.07 15.28 -3.58
N GLN A 75 -2.28 14.28 -4.00
CA GLN A 75 -0.83 14.28 -3.81
C GLN A 75 -0.18 15.53 -4.43
N TRP A 76 -0.61 15.94 -5.63
CA TRP A 76 -0.12 17.17 -6.25
C TRP A 76 -0.43 18.42 -5.42
N ARG A 77 -1.68 18.58 -4.96
CA ARG A 77 -2.07 19.71 -4.11
C ARG A 77 -1.25 19.75 -2.82
N GLN A 78 -1.04 18.59 -2.19
CA GLN A 78 -0.22 18.46 -0.99
C GLN A 78 1.25 18.78 -1.25
N ALA A 79 1.85 18.18 -2.29
CA ALA A 79 3.23 18.45 -2.70
C ALA A 79 3.45 19.94 -2.94
N ARG A 80 2.50 20.59 -3.64
CA ARG A 80 2.56 22.02 -3.90
C ARG A 80 2.52 22.83 -2.60
N LYS A 81 1.61 22.51 -1.67
CA LYS A 81 1.55 23.15 -0.35
C LYS A 81 2.88 23.02 0.41
N LEU A 82 3.43 21.81 0.49
CA LEU A 82 4.70 21.53 1.17
C LEU A 82 5.89 22.25 0.51
N TYR A 83 5.95 22.23 -0.82
CA TYR A 83 7.01 22.90 -1.57
C TYR A 83 7.00 24.41 -1.30
N PHE A 84 5.82 25.04 -1.32
CA PHE A 84 5.70 26.48 -1.10
C PHE A 84 5.77 26.91 0.37
N SER A 85 5.69 25.99 1.33
CA SER A 85 6.00 26.29 2.74
C SER A 85 7.49 26.27 3.05
N CYS A 86 8.33 25.75 2.16
CA CYS A 86 9.78 25.77 2.31
C CYS A 86 10.36 27.16 1.97
N ASP A 87 11.51 27.49 2.57
CA ASP A 87 12.28 28.68 2.21
C ASP A 87 12.82 28.59 0.77
N THR A 88 13.30 29.71 0.24
CA THR A 88 13.76 29.80 -1.16
C THR A 88 14.95 28.88 -1.47
N ASN A 89 15.89 28.71 -0.54
CA ASN A 89 17.06 27.87 -0.78
C ASN A 89 16.64 26.39 -0.86
N THR A 90 15.84 25.93 0.11
CA THR A 90 15.30 24.56 0.11
C THR A 90 14.49 24.25 -1.14
N ARG A 91 13.69 25.21 -1.63
CA ARG A 91 12.93 25.07 -2.88
C ARG A 91 13.84 24.86 -4.10
N GLU A 92 14.92 25.61 -4.24
CA GLU A 92 15.85 25.42 -5.36
C GLU A 92 16.58 24.08 -5.28
N ILE A 93 16.97 23.62 -4.09
CA ILE A 93 17.53 22.28 -3.87
C ILE A 93 16.54 21.20 -4.33
N VAL A 94 15.29 21.26 -3.85
CA VAL A 94 14.23 20.31 -4.23
C VAL A 94 13.98 20.32 -5.72
N LYS A 95 13.91 21.51 -6.33
CA LYS A 95 13.69 21.67 -7.78
C LYS A 95 14.82 21.06 -8.58
N LYS A 96 16.08 21.28 -8.19
CA LYS A 96 17.24 20.65 -8.82
C LYS A 96 17.19 19.12 -8.68
N ALA A 97 16.99 18.63 -7.45
CA ALA A 97 16.88 17.19 -7.18
C ALA A 97 15.75 16.51 -7.97
N TRP A 98 14.61 17.20 -8.15
CA TRP A 98 13.49 16.71 -8.93
C TRP A 98 13.79 16.65 -10.44
N GLN A 99 14.51 17.63 -10.98
CA GLN A 99 14.84 17.67 -12.40
C GLN A 99 15.92 16.65 -12.77
N ASP A 100 16.96 16.56 -11.93
CA ASP A 100 18.14 15.72 -12.17
C ASP A 100 17.90 14.25 -11.76
N GLY A 101 16.87 13.99 -10.93
CA GLY A 101 16.56 12.67 -10.40
C GLY A 101 15.97 11.68 -11.40
N VAL A 102 16.15 10.39 -11.09
CA VAL A 102 15.60 9.24 -11.84
C VAL A 102 14.20 8.84 -11.33
N TYR A 103 13.61 9.64 -10.44
CA TYR A 103 12.28 9.37 -9.90
C TYR A 103 11.23 9.33 -11.02
N PRO A 104 10.19 8.49 -10.87
CA PRO A 104 9.00 8.61 -11.69
C PRO A 104 8.47 10.04 -11.60
N ALA A 105 8.22 10.66 -12.75
CA ALA A 105 7.79 12.04 -12.84
C ALA A 105 6.30 12.20 -12.48
N ASP A 106 5.90 11.69 -11.32
CA ASP A 106 4.55 11.76 -10.78
C ASP A 106 4.52 12.45 -9.40
N PRO A 107 3.38 13.04 -8.98
CA PRO A 107 3.30 13.86 -7.78
C PRO A 107 3.58 13.11 -6.46
N THR A 108 3.43 11.79 -6.43
CA THR A 108 3.64 10.97 -5.23
C THR A 108 5.10 11.01 -4.82
N TYR A 109 6.01 10.90 -5.78
CA TYR A 109 7.45 10.97 -5.54
C TYR A 109 7.94 12.39 -5.27
N LEU A 110 7.25 13.41 -5.78
CA LEU A 110 7.63 14.79 -5.46
C LEU A 110 7.55 15.07 -3.95
N ILE A 111 6.52 14.57 -3.26
CA ILE A 111 6.40 14.71 -1.80
C ILE A 111 7.63 14.11 -1.12
N TYR A 112 8.02 12.89 -1.50
CA TYR A 112 9.21 12.23 -0.96
C TYR A 112 10.47 13.09 -1.14
N VAL A 113 10.68 13.66 -2.33
CA VAL A 113 11.83 14.53 -2.60
C VAL A 113 11.77 15.80 -1.74
N ILE A 114 10.61 16.43 -1.60
CA ILE A 114 10.44 17.59 -0.72
C ILE A 114 10.79 17.24 0.72
N GLU A 115 10.23 16.16 1.25
CA GLU A 115 10.39 15.75 2.65
C GLU A 115 11.83 15.38 3.00
N LYS A 116 12.58 14.85 2.02
CA LYS A 116 14.01 14.57 2.17
C LYS A 116 14.84 15.84 2.40
N HIS A 117 14.40 16.98 1.86
CA HIS A 117 15.16 18.22 1.89
C HIS A 117 14.59 19.27 2.86
N ASN A 118 13.33 19.18 3.25
CA ASN A 118 12.71 20.11 4.21
C ASN A 118 12.92 19.71 5.69
N GLY A 119 13.57 18.56 5.95
CA GLY A 119 13.84 18.03 7.28
C GLY A 119 12.73 17.18 7.89
N ASP A 120 11.54 17.09 7.29
CA ASP A 120 10.43 16.28 7.81
C ASP A 120 10.74 14.79 7.76
N TYR A 121 11.47 14.33 6.73
CA TYR A 121 11.93 12.95 6.68
C TYR A 121 12.81 12.61 7.90
N GLN A 122 13.79 13.47 8.19
CA GLN A 122 14.68 13.27 9.34
C GLN A 122 13.90 13.28 10.66
N ARG A 123 12.99 14.26 10.85
CA ARG A 123 12.14 14.33 12.05
C ARG A 123 11.35 13.04 12.29
N ARG A 124 10.79 12.44 11.24
CA ARG A 124 10.07 11.15 11.36
C ARG A 124 11.01 9.99 11.69
N CYS A 125 12.18 9.94 11.06
CA CYS A 125 13.19 8.94 11.40
C CYS A 125 13.58 9.02 12.88
N ASP A 126 13.84 10.22 13.38
CA ASP A 126 14.19 10.47 14.78
C ASP A 126 13.05 10.05 15.72
N PHE A 127 11.80 10.41 15.39
CA PHE A 127 10.62 9.99 16.14
C PHE A 127 10.50 8.45 16.20
N TYR A 128 10.61 7.76 15.06
CA TYR A 128 10.49 6.30 15.05
C TYR A 128 11.66 5.60 15.73
N ALA A 129 12.88 6.14 15.62
CA ALA A 129 14.05 5.62 16.34
C ALA A 129 13.83 5.71 17.85
N GLU A 130 13.27 6.83 18.34
CA GLU A 130 12.95 7.02 19.75
C GLU A 130 11.85 6.05 20.23
N GLN A 131 10.77 5.92 19.46
CA GLN A 131 9.69 4.97 19.77
C GLN A 131 10.19 3.52 19.80
N ASP A 132 11.12 3.17 18.92
CA ASP A 132 11.72 1.84 18.89
C ASP A 132 12.64 1.61 20.08
N ARG A 133 13.40 2.62 20.51
CA ARG A 133 14.21 2.59 21.73
C ARG A 133 13.32 2.30 22.95
N ILE A 134 12.24 3.07 23.11
CA ILE A 134 11.27 2.90 24.22
C ILE A 134 10.69 1.48 24.20
N ARG A 135 10.22 1.00 23.04
CA ARG A 135 9.67 -0.37 22.91
C ARG A 135 10.69 -1.45 23.28
N ARG A 136 11.95 -1.30 22.89
CA ARG A 136 13.02 -2.25 23.27
C ARG A 136 13.30 -2.22 24.77
N GLU A 137 13.34 -1.04 25.39
CA GLU A 137 13.52 -0.91 26.83
C GLU A 137 12.37 -1.56 27.61
N GLU A 138 11.12 -1.32 27.21
CA GLU A 138 9.94 -1.96 27.80
C GLU A 138 9.98 -3.47 27.66
N THR A 139 10.33 -3.95 26.45
CA THR A 139 10.48 -5.38 26.17
C THR A 139 11.54 -6.00 27.09
N ALA A 140 12.71 -5.37 27.21
CA ALA A 140 13.79 -5.82 28.09
C ALA A 140 13.36 -5.83 29.57
N ARG A 141 12.63 -4.81 30.04
CA ARG A 141 12.07 -4.76 31.40
C ARG A 141 11.14 -5.95 31.67
N ILE A 142 10.25 -6.26 30.73
CA ILE A 142 9.32 -7.40 30.84
C ILE A 142 10.08 -8.72 30.91
N TYR A 143 11.08 -8.93 30.05
CA TYR A 143 11.90 -10.14 30.07
C TYR A 143 12.70 -10.27 31.37
N ASN A 144 13.36 -9.20 31.82
CA ASN A 144 14.13 -9.21 33.07
C ASN A 144 13.24 -9.43 34.30
N ALA A 145 12.04 -8.85 34.34
CA ALA A 145 11.08 -9.10 35.42
C ALA A 145 10.65 -10.57 35.45
N ARG A 146 10.44 -11.19 34.28
CA ARG A 146 10.08 -12.60 34.16
C ARG A 146 11.22 -13.53 34.60
N GLU A 147 12.46 -13.25 34.23
CA GLU A 147 13.62 -14.03 34.67
C GLU A 147 13.82 -13.94 36.18
N ASN A 148 13.75 -12.73 36.75
CA ASN A 148 13.84 -12.53 38.20
C ASN A 148 12.75 -13.30 38.96
N GLN A 149 11.53 -13.35 38.40
CA GLN A 149 10.44 -14.13 39.00
C GLN A 149 10.73 -15.63 38.95
N ILE A 150 11.25 -16.15 37.82
CA ILE A 150 11.64 -17.57 37.69
C ILE A 150 12.74 -17.94 38.69
N ASP A 151 13.73 -17.08 38.89
CA ASP A 151 14.84 -17.33 39.82
C ASP A 151 14.41 -17.28 41.30
N LEU A 152 13.47 -16.39 41.65
CA LEU A 152 12.84 -16.38 42.98
C LEU A 152 12.11 -17.69 43.27
N PHE A 153 11.40 -18.26 42.28
CA PHE A 153 10.74 -19.55 42.42
C PHE A 153 11.72 -20.74 42.52
N LYS A 154 12.93 -20.63 41.97
CA LYS A 154 13.96 -21.68 42.09
C LYS A 154 14.70 -21.65 43.44
N ARG A 155 14.85 -20.47 44.06
CA ARG A 155 15.51 -20.31 45.37
C ARG A 155 14.65 -20.71 46.57
N THR A 156 13.33 -20.83 46.38
CA THR A 156 12.37 -21.20 47.43
C THR A 156 12.05 -22.70 47.46
N ARG A 157 12.79 -23.53 46.72
CA ARG A 157 12.73 -25.00 46.78
C ARG A 157 14.00 -25.59 47.39
#